data_AF-A0A060BU75-F1
#
_entry.id   AF-A0A060BU75-F1
#
_cell.length_a   1.000
_cell.length_b   1.000
_cell.length_c   1.000
_cell.angle_alpha   90.00
_cell.angle_beta   90.00
_cell.angle_gamma   90.00
#
_symmetry.space_group_name_H-M   'P 1'
#
loop_
_entity.id
_entity.type
_entity.pdbx_description
1 polymer ?
#
loop_
_entity_poly.entity_id
_entity_poly.type
_entity_poly.pdbx_seq_one_letter_code
_entity_poly.pdbx_strand_id
1 'polypeptide(L)' 'MPGDAWQKFANLRAYYGWLFAFPGKKLLFMGMNLLEGREWNHDASLDWHLLDGGDNVASRRPAAGAR' A
#
# COMPACT_ATOMS: atom_id res chain seq x y z
N MET A 1 -1.71 -1.73 -8.82
CA MET A 1 -2.60 -0.60 -9.17
C MET A 1 -1.96 0.20 -10.31
N PRO A 2 -2.73 0.73 -11.27
CA PRO A 2 -2.21 1.64 -12.29
C PRO A 2 -1.87 3.01 -11.70
N GLY A 3 -1.04 3.79 -12.41
CA GLY A 3 -0.63 5.12 -12.00
C GLY A 3 0.77 5.21 -11.39
N ASP A 4 1.14 6.41 -10.93
CA ASP A 4 2.36 6.65 -10.16
C ASP A 4 2.28 6.03 -8.76
N ALA A 5 3.39 5.98 -8.02
CA ALA A 5 3.42 5.33 -6.70
C ALA A 5 2.32 5.90 -5.78
N TRP A 6 2.16 7.22 -5.75
CA TRP A 6 1.13 7.86 -4.93
C TRP A 6 -0.30 7.45 -5.31
N GLN A 7 -0.63 7.42 -6.60
CA GLN A 7 -1.94 6.97 -7.11
C GLN A 7 -2.18 5.50 -6.77
N LYS A 8 -1.15 4.64 -6.86
CA LYS A 8 -1.27 3.24 -6.44
C LYS A 8 -1.69 3.11 -4.99
N PHE A 9 -1.10 3.91 -4.11
CA PHE A 9 -1.45 3.92 -2.68
C PHE A 9 -2.80 4.58 -2.39
N ALA A 10 -3.17 5.62 -3.14
CA ALA A 10 -4.50 6.21 -3.06
C ALA A 10 -5.59 5.17 -3.42
N ASN A 11 -5.38 4.42 -4.50
CA ASN A 11 -6.27 3.34 -4.92
C ASN A 11 -6.33 2.20 -3.89
N LEU A 12 -5.20 1.83 -3.29
CA LEU A 12 -5.16 0.80 -2.23
C LEU A 12 -5.98 1.23 -1.00
N ARG A 13 -5.83 2.48 -0.56
CA ARG A 13 -6.63 3.02 0.55
C ARG A 13 -8.13 3.06 0.23
N ALA A 14 -8.48 3.49 -0.98
CA ALA A 14 -9.87 3.50 -1.43
C ALA A 14 -10.45 2.08 -1.45
N TYR A 15 -9.69 1.09 -1.93
CA TYR A 15 -10.07 -0.31 -1.92
C TYR A 15 -10.26 -0.86 -0.50
N TYR A 16 -9.37 -0.55 0.45
CA TYR A 16 -9.56 -0.94 1.84
C TYR A 16 -10.76 -0.24 2.49
N GLY A 17 -10.97 1.04 2.25
CA GLY A 17 -12.18 1.74 2.71
C GLY A 17 -13.45 1.04 2.22
N TRP A 18 -13.47 0.64 0.95
CA TRP A 18 -14.56 -0.15 0.37
C TRP A 18 -14.67 -1.53 1.04
N LEU A 19 -13.58 -2.31 1.11
CA LEU A 19 -13.56 -3.64 1.71
C LEU A 19 -14.10 -3.65 3.15
N PHE A 20 -13.75 -2.64 3.93
CA PHE A 20 -14.19 -2.48 5.32
C PHE A 20 -15.60 -1.91 5.47
N ALA A 21 -16.10 -1.15 4.49
CA ALA A 21 -17.46 -0.65 4.48
C ALA A 21 -18.50 -1.73 4.14
N PHE A 22 -18.11 -2.78 3.40
CA PHE A 22 -19.02 -3.89 3.10
C PHE A 22 -19.25 -4.79 4.34
N PRO A 23 -20.45 -5.34 4.54
CA PRO A 23 -20.71 -6.27 5.64
C PRO A 23 -19.98 -7.62 5.44
N GLY A 24 -19.50 -8.22 6.53
CA GLY A 24 -18.83 -9.53 6.53
C GLY A 24 -17.45 -9.51 7.20
N LYS A 25 -16.90 -10.69 7.52
CA LYS A 25 -15.56 -10.81 8.10
C LYS A 25 -14.50 -10.34 7.10
N LYS A 26 -13.40 -9.79 7.61
CA LYS A 26 -12.28 -9.27 6.81
C LYS A 26 -11.07 -10.16 7.02
N LEU A 27 -10.41 -10.51 5.93
CA LEU A 27 -9.16 -11.25 5.92
C LEU A 27 -8.17 -10.50 5.04
N LEU A 28 -7.01 -10.18 5.61
CA LEU A 28 -5.88 -9.59 4.91
C LEU A 28 -4.64 -10.44 5.22
N PHE A 29 -3.82 -10.67 4.21
CA PHE A 29 -2.58 -11.41 4.35
C PHE A 29 -1.45 -10.48 4.84
N MET A 30 -0.45 -11.08 5.48
CA MET A 30 0.71 -10.35 6.00
C MET A 30 1.43 -9.62 4.86
N GLY A 31 1.95 -8.42 5.13
CA GLY A 31 2.61 -7.56 4.12
C GLY A 31 1.68 -6.63 3.36
N MET A 32 0.41 -7.00 3.16
CA MET A 32 -0.56 -6.16 2.44
C MET A 32 -0.82 -4.80 3.13
N ASN A 33 -0.70 -4.77 4.46
CA ASN A 33 -0.85 -3.58 5.29
C ASN A 33 0.44 -2.76 5.46
N LEU A 34 1.59 -3.25 4.98
CA LEU A 34 2.90 -2.60 5.12
C LEU A 34 3.36 -1.86 3.85
N LEU A 35 2.49 -1.76 2.84
CA LEU A 35 2.80 -1.10 1.57
C LEU A 35 3.97 -1.75 0.81
N GLU A 36 4.23 -3.04 1.09
CA GLU A 36 5.27 -3.82 0.44
C GLU A 36 5.00 -3.88 -1.08
N GLY A 37 5.97 -3.40 -1.87
CA GLY A 37 5.85 -3.31 -3.33
C GLY A 37 6.31 -4.57 -4.05
N ARG A 38 7.06 -5.43 -3.38
CA ARG A 38 7.51 -6.72 -3.90
C ARG A 38 6.48 -7.81 -3.61
N GLU A 39 6.58 -8.90 -4.34
CA GLU A 39 5.77 -10.09 -4.05
C GLU A 39 6.24 -10.78 -2.77
N TRP A 40 5.29 -11.38 -2.05
CA TRP A 40 5.59 -12.12 -0.83
C TRP A 40 6.54 -13.29 -1.12
N ASN A 41 7.55 -13.46 -0.27
CA ASN A 41 8.50 -14.54 -0.35
C ASN A 41 8.64 -15.22 1.02
N HIS A 42 8.30 -16.51 1.10
CA HIS A 42 8.40 -17.32 2.31
C HIS A 42 9.82 -17.46 2.89
N ASP A 43 10.86 -17.33 2.06
CA ASP A 43 12.27 -17.43 2.48
C ASP A 43 12.80 -16.10 3.04
N ALA A 44 12.03 -15.02 2.94
CA ALA A 44 12.44 -13.68 3.34
C ALA A 44 11.45 -13.07 4.34
N SER A 45 11.97 -12.22 5.22
CA SER A 45 11.14 -11.43 6.12
C SER A 45 10.41 -10.31 5.37
N LEU A 46 9.36 -9.77 6.00
CA LEU A 46 8.67 -8.57 5.53
C LEU A 46 9.61 -7.35 5.57
N ASP A 47 9.35 -6.39 4.69
CA ASP A 47 10.13 -5.16 4.56
C ASP A 47 9.79 -4.14 5.67
N TRP A 48 10.17 -4.45 6.92
CA TRP A 48 9.82 -3.64 8.10
C TRP A 48 10.35 -2.21 8.07
N HIS A 49 11.47 -1.96 7.39
CA HIS A 49 12.06 -0.62 7.23
C HIS A 49 11.11 0.37 6.53
N LEU A 50 10.10 -0.11 5.81
CA LEU A 50 9.07 0.73 5.21
C LEU A 50 8.29 1.50 6.28
N LEU A 51 8.18 1.02 7.53
CA LEU A 51 7.47 1.74 8.58
C LEU A 51 8.14 3.07 8.99
N ASP A 52 9.44 3.23 8.74
CA ASP A 52 10.21 4.41 9.14
C ASP A 52 9.95 5.64 8.23
N GLY A 53 9.11 5.50 7.20
CA GLY A 53 8.56 6.62 6.43
C GLY A 53 9.50 7.28 5.42
N GLY A 54 10.83 7.11 5.58
CA GLY A 54 11.85 7.65 4.67
C GLY A 54 11.83 7.03 3.28
N ASP A 55 11.63 5.71 3.22
CA ASP A 55 11.63 4.90 2.00
C ASP A 55 10.22 4.65 1.44
N ASN A 56 9.18 5.04 2.19
CA ASN A 56 7.80 4.95 1.75
C ASN A 56 7.50 5.98 0.67
N VAL A 57 7.62 5.57 -0.59
CA VAL A 57 7.18 6.32 -1.78
C VAL A 57 5.71 6.78 -1.72
N ALA A 58 4.90 6.17 -0.85
CA ALA A 58 3.52 6.57 -0.57
C ALA A 58 3.36 7.93 0.11
N SER A 59 4.34 8.35 0.91
CA SER A 59 4.28 9.61 1.68
C SER A 59 4.51 10.83 0.80
N ARG A 60 5.20 10.65 -0.34
CA ARG A 60 5.56 11.72 -1.26
C ARG A 60 4.40 12.00 -2.21
N ARG A 61 3.54 12.94 -1.82
CA ARG A 61 2.50 13.47 -2.72
C ARG A 61 3.21 14.18 -3.89
N PRO A 62 2.96 13.79 -5.15
CA PRO A 62 3.48 14.53 -6.30
C PRO A 62 2.90 15.95 -6.27
N ALA A 63 3.74 16.95 -6.60
CA ALA A 63 3.28 18.32 -6.75
C ALA A 63 2.10 18.34 -7.74
N ALA A 64 1.02 19.04 -7.38
CA ALA A 64 -0.18 19.12 -8.19
C ALA A 64 0.17 19.71 -9.58
N GLY A 65 0.31 18.86 -10.60
CA GLY A 65 0.63 19.32 -11.96
C GLY A 65 1.44 18.38 -12.86
N ALA A 66 2.03 17.30 -12.36
CA ALA A 66 2.70 16.33 -13.25
C ALA A 66 1.65 15.45 -13.95
N ARG A 67 1.39 15.75 -15.22
CA ARG A 67 0.63 14.92 -16.16
C ARG A 67 1.44 13.70 -16.57
#